data_AF-A0A2A9LTF7-F1
#
_entry.id   AF-A0A2A9LTF7-F1
#
_cell.length_a   1.000
_cell.length_b   1.000
_cell.length_c   1.000
_cell.angle_alpha   90.00
_cell.angle_beta   90.00
_cell.angle_gamma   90.00
#
_symmetry.space_group_name_H-M   'P 1'
#
loop_
_entity.id
_entity.type
_entity.pdbx_description
1 polymer ?
#
loop_
_entity_poly.entity_id
_entity_poly.type
_entity_poly.pdbx_seq_one_letter_code
_entity_poly.pdbx_strand_id
1 'polypeptide(L)'
;MAFIWETVRVWLKRAFGASEKRFHDELMSSNVPVAHSADPVRPPLPYWERIDLHAGLHYSERPAYLNDLTQEEFEQLLPIAIQAFGGHVPRVAEYRHISLSSGMVTEVAIRMLEFHMYTVRKLQEWRESDVVQGFEIVHARDSCGFCKTFPRGPYHLDDGPEVPLKGCTHKLGCRCTIIPKVSDSQTADHHKPHR
;
A
#
# COMPACT_ATOMS: atom_id res chain seq x y z
N MET A 1 15.61 -21.75 -3.52
CA MET A 1 14.53 -20.77 -3.80
C MET A 1 13.87 -20.92 -5.18
N ALA A 2 14.37 -21.75 -6.11
CA ALA A 2 13.73 -21.94 -7.43
C ALA A 2 12.54 -22.93 -7.46
N PHE A 3 12.41 -23.79 -6.44
CA PHE A 3 11.44 -24.91 -6.43
C PHE A 3 10.02 -24.50 -6.01
N ILE A 4 9.87 -23.37 -5.31
CA ILE A 4 8.59 -22.87 -4.80
C ILE A 4 7.82 -22.14 -5.91
N TRP A 5 8.54 -21.46 -6.81
CA TRP A 5 7.96 -20.67 -7.89
C TRP A 5 7.20 -21.53 -8.91
N GLU A 6 7.72 -22.71 -9.24
CA GLU A 6 7.08 -23.60 -10.21
C GLU A 6 5.80 -24.24 -9.64
N THR A 7 5.77 -24.48 -8.33
CA THR A 7 4.62 -25.11 -7.65
C THR A 7 3.42 -24.17 -7.59
N VAL A 8 3.65 -22.88 -7.28
CA VAL A 8 2.62 -21.83 -7.28
C VAL A 8 2.10 -21.58 -8.69
N ARG A 9 2.99 -21.59 -9.70
CA ARG A 9 2.64 -21.40 -11.11
C ARG A 9 1.72 -22.50 -11.65
N VAL A 10 1.98 -23.75 -11.28
CA VAL A 10 1.16 -24.92 -11.68
C VAL A 10 -0.20 -24.91 -10.99
N TRP A 11 -0.27 -24.49 -9.72
CA TRP A 11 -1.52 -24.38 -8.98
C TRP A 11 -2.45 -23.31 -9.58
N LEU A 12 -1.90 -22.14 -9.94
CA LEU A 12 -2.65 -21.04 -10.55
C LEU A 12 -3.15 -21.37 -11.97
N LYS A 13 -2.35 -22.07 -12.79
CA LYS A 13 -2.80 -22.55 -14.11
C LYS A 13 -3.98 -23.52 -14.03
N ARG A 14 -4.06 -24.34 -12.96
CA ARG A 14 -5.19 -25.25 -12.72
C ARG A 14 -6.42 -24.53 -12.18
N ALA A 15 -6.25 -23.50 -11.35
CA ALA A 15 -7.36 -22.76 -10.75
C ALA A 15 -8.10 -21.85 -11.75
N PHE A 16 -7.41 -21.34 -12.78
CA PHE A 16 -7.97 -20.37 -13.74
C PHE A 16 -8.06 -20.90 -15.19
N GLY A 17 -7.76 -22.19 -15.39
CA GLY A 17 -7.73 -22.83 -16.71
C GLY A 17 -9.12 -23.03 -17.34
N ALA A 18 -9.74 -21.94 -17.83
CA ALA A 18 -10.81 -21.98 -18.83
C ALA A 18 -11.22 -20.60 -19.40
N SER A 19 -10.90 -19.47 -18.76
CA SER A 19 -11.50 -18.17 -19.14
C SER A 19 -10.75 -17.38 -20.21
N GLU A 20 -9.50 -17.75 -20.53
CA GLU A 20 -8.63 -16.97 -21.43
C GLU A 20 -9.10 -17.03 -22.90
N LYS A 21 -9.63 -18.18 -23.32
CA LYS A 21 -10.09 -18.39 -24.71
C LYS A 21 -11.34 -17.57 -25.05
N ARG A 22 -12.25 -17.42 -24.09
CA ARG A 22 -13.52 -16.68 -24.29
C ARG A 22 -13.28 -15.17 -24.46
N PHE A 23 -12.29 -14.62 -23.75
CA PHE A 23 -11.94 -13.20 -23.85
C PHE A 23 -11.22 -12.88 -25.16
N HIS A 24 -10.40 -13.82 -25.65
CA HIS A 24 -9.67 -13.68 -26.92
C HIS A 24 -10.59 -13.73 -28.14
N ASP A 25 -11.66 -14.53 -28.10
CA ASP A 25 -12.63 -14.64 -29.20
C ASP A 25 -13.57 -13.42 -29.30
N GLU A 26 -13.89 -12.76 -28.18
CA GLU A 26 -14.70 -11.52 -28.16
C GLU A 26 -13.93 -10.29 -28.67
N LEU A 27 -12.61 -10.23 -28.44
CA LEU A 27 -11.74 -9.14 -28.90
C LEU A 27 -11.49 -9.15 -30.43
N MET A 28 -11.56 -10.33 -31.06
CA MET A 28 -11.26 -10.48 -32.49
C MET A 28 -12.49 -10.23 -33.39
N SER A 29 -13.67 -9.97 -32.83
CA SER A 29 -14.91 -9.78 -33.61
C SER A 29 -15.30 -8.31 -33.85
N SER A 30 -14.62 -7.33 -33.23
CA SER A 30 -14.96 -5.91 -33.39
C SER A 30 -14.06 -5.24 -34.44
N ASN A 31 -14.60 -5.06 -35.65
CA ASN A 31 -13.97 -4.27 -36.72
C ASN A 31 -13.99 -2.77 -36.39
N VAL A 32 -12.98 -2.28 -35.66
CA VAL A 32 -12.69 -0.84 -35.52
C VAL A 32 -11.37 -0.54 -36.23
N PRO A 33 -11.29 0.43 -37.17
CA PRO A 33 -10.05 0.74 -37.85
C PRO A 33 -9.12 1.50 -36.89
N VAL A 34 -7.94 0.94 -36.61
CA VAL A 34 -6.92 1.56 -35.76
C VAL A 34 -5.86 2.20 -36.66
N ALA A 35 -5.59 3.49 -36.44
CA ALA A 35 -4.52 4.23 -37.08
C ALA A 35 -3.14 3.65 -36.71
N HIS A 36 -2.28 3.48 -37.70
CA HIS A 36 -0.93 2.94 -37.53
C HIS A 36 0.00 3.94 -36.81
N SER A 37 0.14 3.80 -35.50
CA SER A 37 1.37 4.18 -34.78
C SER A 37 2.09 2.90 -34.36
N ALA A 38 3.31 2.73 -34.85
CA ALA A 38 4.11 1.51 -34.76
C ALA A 38 4.77 1.29 -33.39
N ASP A 39 3.99 1.31 -32.31
CA ASP A 39 4.38 0.67 -31.06
C ASP A 39 3.46 -0.54 -30.84
N PRO A 40 3.98 -1.75 -30.60
CA PRO A 40 3.14 -2.86 -30.21
C PRO A 40 2.42 -2.45 -28.92
N VAL A 41 1.09 -2.37 -28.96
CA VAL A 41 0.27 -2.22 -27.76
C VAL A 41 0.57 -3.43 -26.88
N ARG A 42 1.53 -3.24 -25.96
CA ARG A 42 1.91 -4.26 -24.99
C ARG A 42 0.62 -4.55 -24.20
N PRO A 43 0.17 -5.82 -24.11
CA PRO A 43 -1.00 -6.13 -23.29
C PRO A 43 -0.77 -5.55 -21.89
N PRO A 44 -1.80 -4.94 -21.26
CA PRO A 44 -1.63 -4.36 -19.94
C PRO A 44 -1.05 -5.42 -19.03
N LEU A 45 0.07 -5.09 -18.36
CA LEU A 45 0.73 -6.02 -17.46
C LEU A 45 -0.30 -6.56 -16.46
N PRO A 46 -0.20 -7.84 -16.08
CA PRO A 46 -1.04 -8.39 -15.03
C PRO A 46 -1.01 -7.47 -13.80
N TYR A 47 -2.14 -7.33 -13.11
CA TYR A 47 -2.28 -6.40 -11.98
C TYR A 47 -1.12 -6.48 -10.98
N TRP A 48 -0.55 -7.67 -10.78
CA TRP A 48 0.58 -7.87 -9.87
C TRP A 48 1.94 -7.38 -10.38
N GLU A 49 2.19 -7.38 -11.69
CA GLU A 49 3.40 -6.77 -12.26
C GLU A 49 3.33 -5.24 -12.25
N ARG A 50 2.14 -4.65 -12.10
CA ARG A 50 1.99 -3.20 -11.84
C ARG A 50 2.40 -2.82 -10.42
N ILE A 51 2.32 -3.75 -9.46
CA ILE A 51 2.67 -3.49 -8.06
C ILE A 51 4.17 -3.19 -7.94
N ASP A 52 5.00 -3.96 -8.65
CA ASP A 52 6.46 -3.76 -8.70
C ASP A 52 6.83 -2.47 -9.48
N LEU A 53 6.01 -2.10 -10.46
CA LEU A 53 6.24 -0.95 -11.34
C LEU A 53 5.76 0.39 -10.77
N HIS A 54 4.98 0.41 -9.69
CA HIS A 54 4.37 1.66 -9.22
C HIS A 54 5.29 2.64 -8.47
N ALA A 55 6.57 2.31 -8.19
CA ALA A 55 7.63 3.29 -7.82
C ALA A 55 8.98 2.67 -7.37
N GLY A 56 9.28 1.39 -7.59
CA GLY A 56 10.47 0.77 -6.95
C GLY A 56 10.32 0.62 -5.43
N LEU A 57 9.08 0.62 -4.94
CA LEU A 57 8.75 0.43 -3.53
C LEU A 57 8.73 -1.06 -3.21
N HIS A 58 9.77 -1.53 -2.50
CA HIS A 58 9.85 -2.90 -2.01
C HIS A 58 8.92 -3.10 -0.79
N TYR A 59 7.63 -3.33 -1.02
CA TYR A 59 6.67 -3.72 0.03
C TYR A 59 6.88 -5.15 0.56
N SER A 60 7.93 -5.82 0.09
CA SER A 60 8.32 -7.17 0.51
C SER A 60 8.90 -7.21 1.92
N GLU A 61 9.37 -6.07 2.44
CA GLU A 61 9.86 -6.00 3.82
C GLU A 61 8.68 -6.05 4.79
N ARG A 62 8.76 -6.95 5.77
CA ARG A 62 7.72 -7.05 6.79
C ARG A 62 7.83 -5.84 7.72
N PRO A 63 6.77 -5.03 7.84
CA PRO A 63 6.76 -3.89 8.74
C PRO A 63 6.82 -4.31 10.22
N ALA A 64 7.44 -3.51 11.08
CA ALA A 64 7.73 -3.87 12.46
C ALA A 64 6.48 -4.18 13.31
N TYR A 65 5.33 -3.59 12.97
CA TYR A 65 4.05 -3.85 13.63
C TYR A 65 3.41 -5.20 13.25
N LEU A 66 3.97 -5.91 12.26
CA LEU A 66 3.58 -7.27 11.89
C LEU A 66 4.64 -8.31 12.27
N ASN A 67 5.68 -7.96 13.03
CA ASN A 67 6.76 -8.91 13.38
C ASN A 67 6.27 -10.14 14.17
N ASP A 68 5.10 -10.06 14.80
CA ASP A 68 4.48 -11.18 15.49
C ASP A 68 3.77 -12.16 14.53
N LEU A 69 3.70 -11.84 13.24
CA LEU A 69 3.24 -12.76 12.20
C LEU A 69 4.39 -13.63 11.71
N THR A 70 4.07 -14.89 11.44
CA THR A 70 4.95 -15.79 10.71
C THR A 70 5.16 -15.32 9.27
N GLN A 71 6.19 -15.86 8.61
CA GLN A 71 6.44 -15.57 7.19
C GLN A 71 5.26 -15.98 6.30
N GLU A 72 4.71 -17.16 6.53
CA GLU A 72 3.58 -17.68 5.77
C GLU A 72 2.32 -16.81 5.90
N GLU A 73 1.99 -16.39 7.13
CA GLU A 73 0.85 -15.50 7.38
C GLU A 73 1.03 -14.16 6.65
N PHE A 74 2.23 -13.56 6.73
CA PHE A 74 2.51 -12.32 6.02
C PHE A 74 2.37 -12.46 4.51
N GLU A 75 2.90 -13.55 3.94
CA GLU A 75 2.80 -13.85 2.51
C GLU A 75 1.35 -14.08 2.04
N GLN A 76 0.49 -14.63 2.90
CA GLN A 76 -0.94 -14.77 2.62
C GLN A 76 -1.68 -13.41 2.64
N LEU A 77 -1.31 -12.52 3.56
CA LEU A 77 -1.96 -11.20 3.70
C LEU A 77 -1.53 -10.21 2.60
N LEU A 78 -0.24 -10.24 2.22
CA LEU A 78 0.36 -9.27 1.31
C LEU A 78 -0.42 -9.08 -0.01
N PRO A 79 -0.75 -10.11 -0.80
CA PRO A 79 -1.49 -9.93 -2.06
C PRO A 79 -2.87 -9.30 -1.85
N ILE A 80 -3.52 -9.56 -0.71
CA ILE A 80 -4.84 -9.02 -0.39
C ILE A 80 -4.73 -7.54 -0.02
N ALA A 81 -3.72 -7.17 0.78
CA ALA A 81 -3.44 -5.78 1.11
C ALA A 81 -3.06 -4.96 -0.13
N ILE A 82 -2.32 -5.54 -1.07
CA ILE A 82 -1.99 -4.82 -2.30
C ILE A 82 -3.23 -4.60 -3.17
N GLN A 83 -4.10 -5.61 -3.30
CA GLN A 83 -5.40 -5.42 -3.96
C GLN A 83 -6.18 -4.26 -3.32
N ALA A 84 -6.24 -4.24 -1.98
CA ALA A 84 -6.89 -3.18 -1.23
C ALA A 84 -6.30 -1.79 -1.56
N PHE A 85 -4.98 -1.67 -1.54
CA PHE A 85 -4.25 -0.45 -1.88
C PHE A 85 -4.55 0.04 -3.31
N GLY A 86 -4.74 -0.87 -4.26
CA GLY A 86 -5.14 -0.54 -5.63
C GLY A 86 -6.60 -0.13 -5.81
N GLY A 87 -7.36 0.04 -4.72
CA GLY A 87 -8.77 0.43 -4.74
C GLY A 87 -9.75 -0.74 -4.84
N HIS A 88 -9.27 -1.99 -4.73
CA HIS A 88 -10.17 -3.13 -4.57
C HIS A 88 -10.71 -3.17 -3.14
N VAL A 89 -11.97 -3.55 -2.94
CA VAL A 89 -12.49 -3.81 -1.59
C VAL A 89 -12.45 -5.32 -1.37
N PRO A 90 -11.47 -5.85 -0.62
CA PRO A 90 -11.37 -7.29 -0.43
C PRO A 90 -12.60 -7.81 0.30
N ARG A 91 -13.20 -8.87 -0.23
CA ARG A 91 -14.39 -9.47 0.39
C ARG A 91 -13.97 -10.36 1.55
N VAL A 92 -14.78 -10.40 2.62
CA VAL A 92 -14.53 -11.27 3.79
C VAL A 92 -14.22 -12.72 3.39
N ALA A 93 -14.89 -13.23 2.36
CA ALA A 93 -14.66 -14.59 1.85
C ALA A 93 -13.22 -14.84 1.38
N GLU A 94 -12.50 -13.82 0.93
CA GLU A 94 -11.14 -13.90 0.38
C GLU A 94 -10.08 -14.08 1.48
N TYR A 95 -10.37 -13.72 2.74
CA TYR A 95 -9.43 -13.81 3.85
C TYR A 95 -9.96 -14.53 5.10
N ARG A 96 -11.22 -14.97 5.11
CA ARG A 96 -11.82 -15.67 6.28
C ARG A 96 -11.10 -16.96 6.68
N HIS A 97 -10.31 -17.54 5.79
CA HIS A 97 -9.56 -18.78 6.03
C HIS A 97 -8.18 -18.54 6.64
N ILE A 98 -7.73 -17.27 6.66
CA ILE A 98 -6.46 -16.88 7.25
C ILE A 98 -6.70 -16.59 8.73
N SER A 99 -6.07 -17.38 9.58
CA SER A 99 -6.05 -17.19 11.03
C SER A 99 -4.65 -16.81 11.45
N LEU A 100 -4.51 -15.72 12.19
CA LEU A 100 -3.21 -15.20 12.62
C LEU A 100 -2.87 -15.70 14.02
N SER A 101 -1.72 -16.35 14.16
CA SER A 101 -1.14 -16.86 15.40
C SER A 101 -0.87 -15.75 16.43
N SER A 102 -0.67 -14.51 15.98
CA SER A 102 -0.52 -13.33 16.84
C SER A 102 -1.80 -12.94 17.60
N GLY A 103 -2.96 -13.50 17.24
CA GLY A 103 -4.26 -13.08 17.77
C GLY A 103 -4.79 -11.76 17.17
N MET A 104 -4.05 -11.14 16.25
CA MET A 104 -4.53 -10.00 15.48
C MET A 104 -5.68 -10.43 14.56
N VAL A 105 -6.70 -9.58 14.43
CA VAL A 105 -7.78 -9.83 13.47
C VAL A 105 -7.24 -9.67 12.05
N THR A 106 -7.47 -10.66 11.19
CA THR A 106 -6.99 -10.68 9.79
C THR A 106 -7.31 -9.40 9.03
N GLU A 107 -8.54 -8.90 9.14
CA GLU A 107 -8.96 -7.64 8.51
C GLU A 107 -8.18 -6.42 9.05
N VAL A 108 -7.84 -6.42 10.34
CA VAL A 108 -7.02 -5.36 10.95
C VAL A 108 -5.61 -5.40 10.39
N ALA A 109 -5.01 -6.59 10.24
CA ALA A 109 -3.69 -6.75 9.66
C ALA A 109 -3.63 -6.27 8.20
N ILE A 110 -4.63 -6.63 7.39
CA ILE A 110 -4.76 -6.18 5.99
C ILE A 110 -4.81 -4.66 5.91
N ARG A 111 -5.67 -4.02 6.72
CA ARG A 111 -5.81 -2.56 6.74
C ARG A 111 -4.54 -1.85 7.22
N MET A 112 -3.83 -2.44 8.18
CA MET A 112 -2.56 -1.89 8.65
C MET A 112 -1.49 -1.96 7.55
N LEU A 113 -1.42 -3.07 6.82
CA LEU A 113 -0.50 -3.24 5.70
C LEU A 113 -0.83 -2.32 4.52
N GLU A 114 -2.12 -2.17 4.18
CA GLU A 114 -2.59 -1.18 3.21
C GLU A 114 -2.18 0.25 3.61
N PHE A 115 -2.41 0.61 4.86
CA PHE A 115 -2.05 1.94 5.38
C PHE A 115 -0.53 2.19 5.32
N HIS A 116 0.28 1.17 5.58
CA HIS A 116 1.73 1.25 5.45
C HIS A 116 2.16 1.49 4.01
N MET A 117 1.56 0.79 3.03
CA MET A 117 1.84 1.04 1.61
C MET A 117 1.55 2.50 1.21
N TYR A 118 0.42 3.07 1.68
CA TYR A 118 0.12 4.49 1.50
C TYR A 118 1.17 5.41 2.14
N THR A 119 1.64 5.06 3.33
CA THR A 119 2.63 5.85 4.08
C THR A 119 3.97 5.83 3.38
N VAL A 120 4.45 4.66 2.99
CA VAL A 120 5.70 4.47 2.24
C VAL A 120 5.67 5.23 0.92
N ARG A 121 4.58 5.12 0.15
CA ARG A 121 4.42 5.89 -1.10
C ARG A 121 4.46 7.39 -0.86
N LYS A 122 3.73 7.90 0.13
CA LYS A 122 3.73 9.34 0.47
C LYS A 122 5.12 9.84 0.87
N LEU A 123 5.83 9.09 1.71
CA LEU A 123 7.19 9.47 2.12
C LEU A 123 8.14 9.52 0.92
N GLN A 124 8.02 8.57 -0.01
CA GLN A 124 8.79 8.61 -1.26
C GLN A 124 8.45 9.84 -2.11
N GLU A 125 7.17 10.11 -2.34
CA GLU A 125 6.69 11.31 -3.06
C GLU A 125 7.21 12.61 -2.40
N TRP A 126 7.26 12.66 -1.07
CA TRP A 126 7.76 13.82 -0.33
C TRP A 126 9.27 14.00 -0.44
N ARG A 127 10.05 12.91 -0.37
CA ARG A 127 11.50 12.95 -0.60
C ARG A 127 11.85 13.46 -1.99
N GLU A 128 11.07 13.08 -2.99
CA GLU A 128 11.26 13.52 -4.39
C GLU A 128 10.82 14.97 -4.63
N SER A 129 10.02 15.55 -3.74
CA SER A 129 9.45 16.89 -3.95
C SER A 129 10.40 18.05 -3.66
N ASP A 130 11.48 17.84 -2.89
CA ASP A 130 12.37 18.86 -2.31
C ASP A 130 11.69 19.99 -1.48
N VAL A 131 10.35 20.02 -1.42
CA VAL A 131 9.54 21.02 -0.68
C VAL A 131 9.23 20.55 0.73
N VAL A 132 8.99 19.25 0.91
CA VAL A 132 8.69 18.66 2.22
C VAL A 132 9.99 18.36 2.95
N GLN A 133 10.15 18.96 4.13
CA GLN A 133 11.36 18.84 4.96
C GLN A 133 11.20 17.82 6.10
N GLY A 134 9.97 17.35 6.33
CA GLY A 134 9.66 16.41 7.39
C GLY A 134 8.18 16.11 7.45
N PHE A 135 7.75 15.45 8.51
CA PHE A 135 6.34 15.16 8.75
C PHE A 135 5.98 15.14 10.22
N GLU A 136 4.68 15.19 10.49
CA GLU A 136 4.10 14.97 11.81
C GLU A 136 3.09 13.83 11.76
N ILE A 137 2.99 13.07 12.84
CA ILE A 137 1.91 12.12 13.06
C ILE A 137 0.72 12.86 13.65
N VAL A 138 -0.41 12.79 12.96
CA VAL A 138 -1.70 13.29 13.44
C VAL A 138 -2.51 12.12 13.96
N HIS A 139 -2.80 12.15 15.26
CA HIS A 139 -3.69 11.18 15.89
C HIS A 139 -5.14 11.49 15.49
N ALA A 140 -5.82 10.52 14.90
CA ALA A 140 -7.26 10.63 14.72
C ALA A 140 -7.99 10.74 16.06
N ARG A 141 -9.18 11.36 16.05
CA ARG A 141 -10.02 11.52 17.25
C ARG A 141 -10.31 10.18 17.94
N ASP A 142 -10.53 9.14 17.15
CA ASP A 142 -10.81 7.77 17.57
C ASP A 142 -9.56 6.89 17.71
N SER A 143 -8.34 7.45 17.63
CA SER A 143 -7.10 6.68 17.81
C SER A 143 -7.04 5.94 19.16
N CYS A 144 -6.33 4.80 19.18
CA CYS A 144 -6.17 3.98 20.38
C CYS A 144 -5.33 4.70 21.46
N GLY A 145 -5.43 4.22 22.71
CA GLY A 145 -4.70 4.79 23.85
C GLY A 145 -3.19 4.83 23.62
N PHE A 146 -2.62 3.79 23.03
CA PHE A 146 -1.20 3.73 22.69
C PHE A 146 -0.79 4.87 21.74
N CYS A 147 -1.49 5.03 20.60
CA CYS A 147 -1.17 6.08 19.64
C CYS A 147 -1.31 7.48 20.24
N LYS A 148 -2.27 7.70 21.15
CA LYS A 148 -2.46 9.02 21.81
C LYS A 148 -1.27 9.44 22.68
N THR A 149 -0.53 8.48 23.22
CA THR A 149 0.68 8.73 24.02
C THR A 149 1.95 8.88 23.18
N PHE A 150 1.90 8.50 21.90
CA PHE A 150 3.06 8.58 21.04
C PHE A 150 3.34 10.05 20.65
N PRO A 151 4.60 10.52 20.61
CA PRO A 151 4.90 11.90 20.21
C PRO A 151 4.43 12.18 18.76
N ARG A 152 4.00 13.43 18.50
CA ARG A 152 3.53 13.80 17.15
C ARG A 152 4.63 14.20 16.17
N GLY A 153 5.81 14.57 16.66
CA GLY A 153 6.90 15.11 15.83
C GLY A 153 7.23 16.57 16.17
N PRO A 154 8.09 17.22 15.39
CA PRO A 154 8.43 16.90 13.99
C PRO A 154 9.39 15.71 13.81
N TYR A 155 9.26 15.02 12.68
CA TYR A 155 10.15 13.92 12.25
C TYR A 155 10.79 14.25 10.90
N HIS A 156 12.05 13.83 10.69
CA HIS A 156 12.68 13.90 9.37
C HIS A 156 12.10 12.79 8.48
N LEU A 157 12.17 12.98 7.15
CA LEU A 157 11.66 11.98 6.19
C LEU A 157 12.43 10.64 6.26
N ASP A 158 13.67 10.66 6.75
CA ASP A 158 14.56 9.48 6.77
C ASP A 158 14.72 8.86 8.16
N ASP A 159 14.32 9.55 9.23
CA ASP A 159 14.47 9.08 10.62
C ASP A 159 13.15 8.96 11.39
N GLY A 160 12.03 9.18 10.69
CA GLY A 160 10.71 9.10 11.28
C GLY A 160 10.31 7.68 11.67
N PRO A 161 9.42 7.53 12.67
CA PRO A 161 8.89 6.23 13.06
C PRO A 161 8.06 5.61 11.93
N GLU A 162 8.10 4.29 11.85
CA GLU A 162 7.23 3.54 10.96
C GLU A 162 5.76 3.74 11.35
N VAL A 163 4.90 4.01 10.36
CA VAL A 163 3.44 4.09 10.55
C VAL A 163 2.77 3.04 9.65
N PRO A 164 1.85 2.20 10.16
CA PRO A 164 1.34 2.08 11.53
C PRO A 164 2.38 1.91 12.63
N LEU A 165 2.15 2.54 13.78
CA LEU A 165 3.05 2.41 14.93
C LEU A 165 2.98 1.00 15.51
N LYS A 166 4.15 0.40 15.78
CA LYS A 166 4.24 -0.85 16.55
C LYS A 166 3.62 -0.66 17.93
N GLY A 167 2.59 -1.46 18.25
CA GLY A 167 1.80 -1.31 19.47
C GLY A 167 0.43 -0.66 19.27
N CYS A 168 0.07 -0.27 18.05
CA CYS A 168 -1.30 0.15 17.73
C CYS A 168 -2.29 -1.00 18.00
N THR A 169 -3.29 -0.73 18.85
CA THR A 169 -4.34 -1.70 19.25
C THR A 169 -5.73 -1.32 18.75
N HIS A 170 -5.82 -0.39 17.81
CA HIS A 170 -7.11 0.07 17.33
C HIS A 170 -7.85 -1.03 16.54
N LYS A 171 -9.10 -1.30 16.92
CA LYS A 171 -9.93 -2.41 16.40
C LYS A 171 -10.23 -2.37 14.89
N LEU A 172 -9.97 -1.25 14.23
CA LEU A 172 -10.16 -1.06 12.78
C LEU A 172 -8.85 -0.90 12.01
N GLY A 173 -7.72 -1.23 12.64
CA GLY A 173 -6.38 -0.84 12.15
C GLY A 173 -6.02 0.58 12.56
N CYS A 174 -4.79 0.99 12.22
CA CYS A 174 -4.29 2.33 12.53
C CYS A 174 -5.19 3.40 11.92
N ARG A 175 -5.55 4.41 12.72
CA ARG A 175 -6.36 5.56 12.31
C ARG A 175 -5.55 6.84 12.19
N CYS A 176 -4.31 6.83 12.68
CA CYS A 176 -3.42 7.98 12.62
C CYS A 176 -2.96 8.21 11.18
N THR A 177 -2.54 9.43 10.87
CA THR A 177 -1.99 9.76 9.55
C THR A 177 -0.73 10.60 9.68
N ILE A 178 0.04 10.69 8.60
CA ILE A 178 1.18 11.61 8.49
C ILE A 178 0.77 12.84 7.69
N ILE A 179 1.22 14.02 8.13
CA ILE A 179 1.07 15.28 7.39
C ILE A 179 2.45 15.86 7.08
N PRO A 180 2.65 16.45 5.89
CA PRO A 180 3.93 17.00 5.52
C PRO A 180 4.22 18.28 6.31
N LYS A 181 5.49 18.53 6.60
CA LYS A 181 6.01 19.79 7.10
C LYS A 181 6.86 20.42 6.01
N VAL A 182 6.48 21.63 5.61
CA VAL A 182 7.24 22.48 4.70
C VAL A 182 8.00 23.52 5.52
N SER A 183 9.18 23.94 5.09
CA SER A 183 9.88 25.05 5.74
C SER A 183 9.12 26.36 5.52
N ASP A 184 9.00 27.18 6.55
CA ASP A 184 8.45 28.54 6.47
C ASP A 184 9.45 29.46 5.75
N SER A 185 9.62 29.31 4.44
CA SER A 185 10.44 30.23 3.65
C SER A 185 9.60 31.11 2.72
N GLN A 186 8.38 31.49 3.10
CA GLN A 186 7.59 32.57 2.46
C GLN A 186 6.60 33.25 3.44
N THR A 187 7.11 33.98 4.43
CA THR A 187 6.40 35.17 4.97
C THR A 187 7.35 36.36 5.05
N ALA A 188 8.04 36.64 3.93
CA ALA A 188 8.53 37.98 3.69
C ALA A 188 7.42 38.78 2.97
N ASP A 189 7.05 39.92 3.56
CA ASP A 189 6.28 41.02 2.98
C ASP A 189 4.78 40.83 2.71
N HIS A 190 3.95 41.32 3.64
CA HIS A 190 3.16 42.56 3.46
C HIS A 190 2.24 42.79 4.66
N HIS A 191 2.80 43.30 5.77
CA HIS A 191 2.00 44.01 6.77
C HIS A 191 2.40 45.49 6.73
N LYS A 192 1.74 46.26 5.84
CA LYS A 192 1.76 47.72 5.94
C LYS A 192 0.94 48.09 7.18
N PRO A 193 1.49 48.82 8.16
CA PRO A 193 0.67 49.37 9.23
C PRO A 193 -0.29 50.41 8.63
N HIS A 194 -1.59 50.18 8.79
CA HIS A 194 -2.58 51.23 8.58
C HIS A 194 -2.42 52.27 9.70
N ARG A 195 -2.11 53.50 9.29
CA ARG A 195 -2.20 54.72 10.11
C ARG A 195 -3.65 55.02 10.45
#